data_AF-A0A1F8YCC2-F1
#
_entry.id   AF-A0A1F8YCC2-F1
#
_cell.length_a   1.000
_cell.length_b   1.000
_cell.length_c   1.000
_cell.angle_alpha   90.00
_cell.angle_beta   90.00
_cell.angle_gamma   90.00
#
_symmetry.space_group_name_H-M   'P 1'
#
loop_
_entity.id
_entity.type
_entity.pdbx_description
1 polymer ?
#
loop_
_entity_poly.entity_id
_entity_poly.type
_entity_poly.pdbx_seq_one_letter_code
_entity_poly.pdbx_strand_id
1 'polypeptide(L)'
;MERKIIIGILVLSVLGFLLMSVNDTYAQSMTNPIPLSLGKGVSVERGAAIFAQQCATCHGLSGRRDGPRSFSWTKEQYMPDLSVKEVITGRDEQLFTNIKEGLARFPEPMIVMPQWKYILSDEDIWSVIKYIQTLPRM
;
A
#
# COMPACT_ATOMS: atom_id res chain seq x y z
N MET A 1 20.56 29.73 -44.42
CA MET A 1 21.10 28.50 -43.79
C MET A 1 20.67 28.34 -42.32
N GLU A 2 20.18 29.40 -41.67
CA GLU A 2 20.08 29.46 -40.20
C GLU A 2 18.80 28.84 -39.60
N ARG A 3 17.67 28.87 -40.33
CA ARG A 3 16.38 28.36 -39.82
C ARG A 3 16.37 26.85 -39.57
N LYS A 4 17.12 26.07 -40.34
CA LYS A 4 17.22 24.61 -40.19
C LYS A 4 18.03 24.21 -38.94
N ILE A 5 19.02 25.02 -38.58
CA ILE A 5 19.87 24.80 -37.41
C ILE A 5 19.08 25.09 -36.13
N ILE A 6 18.32 26.18 -36.10
CA ILE A 6 17.49 26.55 -34.94
C ILE A 6 16.38 25.51 -34.70
N ILE A 7 15.73 25.02 -35.76
CA ILE A 7 14.72 23.95 -35.64
C ILE A 7 15.37 22.65 -35.12
N GLY A 8 16.57 22.31 -35.60
CA GLY A 8 17.31 21.13 -35.12
C GLY A 8 17.65 21.20 -33.63
N ILE A 9 18.09 22.37 -33.15
CA ILE A 9 18.41 22.60 -31.73
C ILE A 9 17.15 22.54 -30.87
N LEU A 10 16.04 23.14 -31.31
CA LEU A 10 14.77 23.10 -30.59
C LEU A 10 14.22 21.67 -30.48
N VAL A 11 14.26 20.88 -31.56
CA VAL A 11 13.81 19.47 -31.55
C VAL A 11 14.67 18.62 -30.61
N LEU A 12 16.00 18.78 -30.64
CA LEU A 12 16.91 18.07 -29.72
C LEU A 12 16.67 18.43 -28.25
N SER A 13 16.39 19.71 -27.96
CA SER A 13 16.10 20.16 -26.61
C SER A 13 14.75 19.65 -26.08
N VAL A 14 13.72 19.59 -26.93
CA VAL A 14 12.42 19.02 -26.56
C VAL A 14 12.50 17.51 -26.36
N LEU A 15 13.24 16.79 -27.23
CA LEU A 15 13.49 15.35 -27.04
C LEU A 15 14.28 15.07 -25.76
N GLY A 16 15.31 15.87 -25.45
CA GLY A 16 16.08 15.75 -24.22
C GLY A 16 15.22 15.96 -22.97
N PHE A 17 14.34 16.96 -22.98
CA PHE A 17 13.42 17.24 -21.88
C PHE A 17 12.37 16.13 -21.69
N LEU A 18 11.86 15.57 -22.80
CA LEU A 18 10.97 14.41 -22.77
C LEU A 18 11.65 13.18 -22.17
N LEU A 19 12.89 12.88 -22.58
CA LEU A 19 13.67 11.75 -22.07
C LEU A 19 13.97 11.87 -20.56
N MET A 20 14.25 13.08 -20.07
CA MET A 20 14.45 13.28 -18.62
C MET A 20 13.13 13.10 -17.84
N SER A 21 12.01 13.60 -18.36
CA SER A 21 10.70 13.47 -17.70
C SER A 21 10.17 12.03 -17.58
N VAL A 22 10.46 11.17 -18.57
CA VAL A 22 10.14 9.74 -18.46
C VAL A 22 11.02 9.02 -17.45
N ASN A 23 12.26 9.46 -17.27
CA ASN A 23 13.19 8.84 -16.32
C ASN A 23 12.76 9.08 -14.86
N ASP A 24 12.28 10.29 -14.54
CA ASP A 24 11.73 10.62 -13.21
C ASP A 24 10.44 9.86 -12.89
N THR A 25 9.56 9.72 -13.89
CA THR A 25 8.32 8.94 -13.77
C THR A 25 8.60 7.44 -13.56
N TYR A 26 9.62 6.92 -14.24
CA TYR A 26 10.05 5.52 -14.10
C TYR A 26 10.70 5.26 -12.73
N ALA A 27 11.51 6.20 -12.24
CA ALA A 27 12.16 6.09 -10.93
C ALA A 27 11.14 6.10 -9.77
N GLN A 28 10.10 6.92 -9.83
CA GLN A 28 9.04 6.94 -8.80
C GLN A 28 8.17 5.67 -8.79
N SER A 29 8.03 4.98 -9.92
CA SER A 29 7.32 3.69 -9.97
C SER A 29 8.11 2.54 -9.34
N MET A 30 9.41 2.70 -9.12
CA MET A 30 10.31 1.65 -8.59
C MET A 30 10.66 1.80 -7.11
N THR A 31 10.12 2.79 -6.40
CA THR A 31 10.41 2.95 -4.96
C THR A 31 9.56 2.06 -4.04
N ASN A 32 8.63 1.27 -4.59
CA ASN A 32 7.99 0.11 -3.91
C ASN A 32 7.47 -0.86 -4.98
N PRO A 33 8.33 -1.69 -5.59
CA PRO A 33 7.85 -2.68 -6.54
C PRO A 33 7.11 -3.75 -5.75
N ILE A 34 5.80 -3.86 -5.98
CA ILE A 34 5.08 -5.11 -5.77
C ILE A 34 5.92 -6.20 -6.43
N PRO A 35 6.25 -7.32 -5.74
CA PRO A 35 7.02 -8.39 -6.35
C PRO A 35 6.47 -8.72 -7.74
N LEU A 36 7.31 -8.58 -8.78
CA LEU A 36 6.97 -8.80 -10.20
C LEU A 36 6.38 -10.21 -10.47
N SER A 37 6.48 -11.12 -9.49
CA SER A 37 5.89 -12.47 -9.51
C SER A 37 4.41 -12.52 -9.13
N LEU A 38 3.83 -11.46 -8.57
CA LEU A 38 2.42 -11.40 -8.22
C LEU A 38 1.63 -11.12 -9.49
N GLY A 39 1.19 -12.19 -10.15
CA GLY A 39 0.53 -12.16 -11.46
C GLY A 39 -0.78 -11.35 -11.48
N LYS A 40 -1.55 -11.51 -12.57
CA LYS A 40 -2.85 -10.84 -12.86
C LYS A 40 -3.93 -10.85 -11.75
N GLY A 41 -3.67 -11.43 -10.57
CA GLY A 41 -4.63 -11.62 -9.47
C GLY A 41 -4.68 -10.52 -8.41
N VAL A 42 -3.67 -9.64 -8.32
CA VAL A 42 -3.71 -8.52 -7.35
C VAL A 42 -4.60 -7.41 -7.87
N SER A 43 -5.63 -7.02 -7.10
CA SER A 43 -6.55 -5.93 -7.47
C SER A 43 -7.11 -5.20 -6.25
N VAL A 44 -7.47 -3.93 -6.44
CA VAL A 44 -8.07 -3.10 -5.39
C VAL A 44 -9.44 -3.64 -4.99
N GLU A 45 -10.23 -4.11 -5.96
CA GLU A 45 -11.58 -4.64 -5.75
C GLU A 45 -11.56 -5.90 -4.87
N ARG A 46 -10.63 -6.81 -5.14
CA ARG A 46 -10.40 -8.00 -4.31
C ARG A 46 -9.96 -7.62 -2.90
N GLY A 47 -9.03 -6.68 -2.80
CA GLY A 47 -8.56 -6.14 -1.52
C GLY A 47 -9.67 -5.50 -0.70
N ALA A 48 -10.55 -4.73 -1.34
CA ALA A 48 -11.70 -4.10 -0.70
C ALA A 48 -12.66 -5.13 -0.10
N ALA A 49 -12.98 -6.19 -0.86
CA ALA A 49 -13.85 -7.25 -0.40
C ALA A 49 -13.26 -7.99 0.82
N ILE A 50 -11.97 -8.32 0.78
CA ILE A 50 -11.28 -8.97 1.89
C ILE A 50 -11.21 -8.03 3.10
N PHE A 51 -10.84 -6.77 2.90
CA PHE A 51 -10.74 -5.79 3.98
C PHE A 51 -12.07 -5.60 4.69
N ALA A 52 -13.17 -5.47 3.95
CA ALA A 52 -14.51 -5.32 4.53
C ALA A 52 -14.92 -6.53 5.39
N GLN A 53 -14.57 -7.75 4.97
CA GLN A 53 -14.94 -8.98 5.68
C GLN A 53 -14.03 -9.27 6.88
N GLN A 54 -12.72 -9.03 6.73
CA GLN A 54 -11.70 -9.56 7.64
C GLN A 54 -11.06 -8.47 8.52
N CYS A 55 -10.88 -7.25 7.99
CA CYS A 55 -10.06 -6.20 8.61
C CYS A 55 -10.90 -5.10 9.26
N ALA A 56 -12.03 -4.74 8.62
CA ALA A 56 -12.87 -3.61 9.01
C ALA A 56 -13.54 -3.81 10.38
N THR A 57 -13.63 -5.04 10.90
CA THR A 57 -14.18 -5.28 12.25
C THR A 57 -13.36 -4.56 13.33
N CYS A 58 -12.05 -4.37 13.13
CA CYS A 58 -11.16 -3.64 14.03
C CYS A 58 -10.75 -2.28 13.44
N HIS A 59 -10.27 -2.26 12.20
CA HIS A 59 -9.76 -1.04 11.56
C HIS A 59 -10.87 -0.09 11.08
N GLY A 60 -12.11 -0.57 10.99
CA GLY A 60 -13.25 0.14 10.40
C GLY A 60 -13.14 0.29 8.88
N LEU A 61 -14.26 0.60 8.21
CA LEU A 61 -14.29 0.73 6.74
C LEU A 61 -13.43 1.90 6.23
N SER A 62 -13.25 2.94 7.06
CA SER A 62 -12.43 4.10 6.77
C SER A 62 -10.95 3.90 7.12
N GLY A 63 -10.61 2.80 7.82
CA GLY A 63 -9.26 2.53 8.32
C GLY A 63 -8.87 3.32 9.58
N ARG A 64 -9.80 4.07 10.18
CA ARG A 64 -9.55 5.03 11.27
C ARG A 64 -9.71 4.44 12.67
N ARG A 65 -9.61 3.12 12.81
CA ARG A 65 -9.75 2.43 14.11
C ARG A 65 -11.16 2.61 14.69
N ASP A 66 -12.14 2.71 13.82
CA ASP A 66 -13.55 2.94 14.10
C ASP A 66 -14.39 1.67 13.87
N GLY A 67 -13.76 0.50 13.80
CA GLY A 67 -14.45 -0.79 13.72
C GLY A 67 -15.17 -1.15 15.03
N PRO A 68 -16.22 -1.99 14.99
CA PRO A 68 -17.00 -2.34 16.18
C PRO A 68 -16.18 -2.99 17.32
N ARG A 69 -15.03 -3.60 17.03
CA ARG A 69 -14.12 -4.13 18.06
C ARG A 69 -13.13 -3.10 18.60
N SER A 70 -13.07 -1.88 18.07
CA SER A 70 -12.08 -0.87 18.48
C SER A 70 -12.27 -0.35 19.91
N PHE A 71 -13.48 -0.48 20.47
CA PHE A 71 -13.80 -0.05 21.83
C PHE A 71 -13.13 -0.85 22.95
N SER A 72 -12.67 -2.07 22.65
CA SER A 72 -12.03 -2.95 23.63
C SER A 72 -10.51 -2.76 23.73
N TRP A 73 -9.92 -1.86 22.94
CA TRP A 73 -8.48 -1.68 22.85
C TRP A 73 -7.99 -0.69 23.91
N THR A 74 -7.08 -1.14 24.76
CA THR A 74 -6.40 -0.27 25.74
C THR A 74 -5.24 0.47 25.07
N LYS A 75 -4.60 1.43 25.78
CA LYS A 75 -3.43 2.15 25.24
C LYS A 75 -2.26 1.22 24.90
N GLU A 76 -2.18 0.10 25.61
CA GLU A 76 -1.15 -0.92 25.45
C GLU A 76 -1.39 -1.71 24.15
N GLN A 77 -2.65 -1.98 23.79
CA GLN A 77 -3.03 -2.66 22.55
C GLN A 77 -3.08 -1.65 21.39
N TYR A 78 -1.91 -1.24 20.92
CA TYR A 78 -1.79 -0.26 19.85
C TYR A 78 -2.25 -0.84 18.49
N MET A 79 -3.36 -0.31 17.97
CA MET A 79 -3.77 -0.43 16.57
C MET A 79 -3.45 0.89 15.85
N PRO A 80 -2.79 0.88 14.68
CA PRO A 80 -2.49 2.09 13.93
C PRO A 80 -3.71 2.58 13.13
N ASP A 81 -3.81 3.89 12.95
CA ASP A 81 -4.76 4.50 12.02
C ASP A 81 -4.20 4.41 10.60
N LEU A 82 -4.90 3.68 9.72
CA LEU A 82 -4.44 3.40 8.36
C LEU A 82 -4.63 4.61 7.43
N SER A 83 -5.38 5.64 7.86
CA SER A 83 -5.50 6.89 7.10
C SER A 83 -4.26 7.79 7.22
N VAL A 84 -3.44 7.59 8.27
CA VAL A 84 -2.15 8.28 8.48
C VAL A 84 -1.17 7.85 7.39
N LYS A 85 -0.59 8.80 6.66
CA LYS A 85 0.32 8.52 5.53
C LYS A 85 1.57 7.76 5.99
N GLU A 86 2.16 8.15 7.10
CA GLU A 86 3.40 7.58 7.68
C GLU A 86 3.22 6.12 8.14
N VAL A 87 1.98 5.69 8.38
CA VAL A 87 1.66 4.30 8.70
C VAL A 87 1.75 3.41 7.46
N ILE A 88 1.50 3.95 6.27
CA ILE A 88 1.33 3.18 5.03
C ILE A 88 2.46 3.37 4.01
N THR A 89 2.85 4.62 3.73
CA THR A 89 3.77 4.93 2.64
C THR A 89 5.18 4.36 2.91
N GLY A 90 5.75 3.66 1.91
CA GLY A 90 7.10 3.13 2.01
C GLY A 90 7.24 1.86 2.86
N ARG A 91 6.11 1.22 3.25
CA ARG A 91 6.10 0.14 4.25
C ARG A 91 5.46 -1.16 3.75
N ASP A 92 5.26 -1.29 2.44
CA ASP A 92 4.53 -2.38 1.80
C ASP A 92 4.96 -3.78 2.28
N GLU A 93 6.25 -4.09 2.28
CA GLU A 93 6.78 -5.38 2.77
C GLU A 93 6.54 -5.63 4.26
N GLN A 94 6.63 -4.55 5.07
CA GLN A 94 6.33 -4.64 6.49
C GLN A 94 4.83 -4.83 6.73
N LEU A 95 3.98 -4.16 5.96
CA LEU A 95 2.52 -4.36 6.01
C LEU A 95 2.18 -5.79 5.61
N PHE A 96 2.80 -6.31 4.55
CA PHE A 96 2.65 -7.69 4.11
C PHE A 96 3.01 -8.67 5.23
N THR A 97 4.18 -8.50 5.84
CA THR A 97 4.63 -9.35 6.95
C THR A 97 3.68 -9.26 8.15
N ASN A 98 3.27 -8.05 8.54
CA ASN A 98 2.36 -7.83 9.67
C ASN A 98 0.98 -8.46 9.43
N ILE A 99 0.46 -8.42 8.20
CA ILE A 99 -0.80 -9.08 7.84
C ILE A 99 -0.61 -10.60 7.83
N LYS A 100 0.45 -11.08 7.18
CA LYS A 100 0.70 -12.52 7.02
C LYS A 100 0.92 -13.22 8.35
N GLU A 101 1.82 -12.68 9.16
CA GLU A 101 2.27 -13.28 10.43
C GLU A 101 1.49 -12.76 11.64
N GLY A 102 0.62 -11.76 11.47
CA GLY A 102 -0.06 -11.08 12.57
C GLY A 102 0.87 -10.21 13.41
N LEU A 103 0.33 -9.66 14.50
CA LEU A 103 1.09 -8.89 15.50
C LEU A 103 0.84 -9.48 16.89
N ALA A 104 1.76 -10.33 17.34
CA ALA A 104 1.85 -10.77 18.73
C ALA A 104 2.78 -9.82 19.49
N ARG A 105 2.25 -8.67 19.94
CA ARG A 105 2.99 -7.70 20.77
C ARG A 105 2.98 -8.03 22.27
N PHE A 106 2.27 -9.10 22.65
CA PHE A 106 2.12 -9.54 24.02
C PHE A 106 2.31 -11.05 24.13
N PRO A 107 2.64 -11.56 25.33
CA PRO A 107 2.53 -12.99 25.61
C PRO A 107 1.10 -13.46 25.34
N GLU A 108 0.97 -14.70 24.87
CA GLU A 108 -0.32 -15.39 24.78
C GLU A 108 -1.13 -15.20 26.08
N PRO A 109 -2.44 -14.92 26.03
CA PRO A 109 -3.34 -15.01 24.87
C PRO A 109 -3.61 -13.69 24.14
N MET A 110 -2.81 -12.63 24.35
CA MET A 110 -3.12 -11.30 23.80
C MET A 110 -2.66 -11.12 22.35
N ILE A 111 -3.55 -11.40 21.40
CA ILE A 111 -3.33 -11.17 19.97
C ILE A 111 -3.83 -9.77 19.59
N VAL A 112 -2.91 -8.89 19.15
CA VAL A 112 -3.23 -7.53 18.69
C VAL A 112 -3.66 -7.52 17.22
N MET A 113 -3.17 -8.47 16.43
CA MET A 113 -3.64 -8.70 15.07
C MET A 113 -3.48 -10.18 14.73
N PRO A 114 -4.54 -10.88 14.28
CA PRO A 114 -4.46 -12.30 13.94
C PRO A 114 -3.53 -12.54 12.74
N GLN A 115 -3.02 -13.77 12.64
CA GLN A 115 -2.21 -14.20 11.49
C GLN A 115 -3.13 -14.61 10.34
N TRP A 116 -2.89 -14.10 9.14
CA TRP A 116 -3.73 -14.40 7.97
C TRP A 116 -3.13 -15.43 7.01
N LYS A 117 -1.87 -15.86 7.21
CA LYS A 117 -1.18 -16.83 6.33
C LYS A 117 -1.86 -18.20 6.17
N TYR A 118 -2.79 -18.55 7.06
CA TYR A 118 -3.56 -19.79 6.98
C TYR A 118 -4.92 -19.64 6.29
N ILE A 119 -5.30 -18.41 5.94
CA ILE A 119 -6.63 -18.05 5.40
C ILE A 119 -6.52 -17.33 4.06
N LEU A 120 -5.53 -16.44 3.91
CA LEU A 120 -5.31 -15.61 2.74
C LEU A 120 -4.06 -16.06 1.99
N SER A 121 -4.11 -16.03 0.65
CA SER A 121 -2.90 -16.18 -0.17
C SER A 121 -2.03 -14.92 -0.12
N ASP A 122 -0.81 -15.00 -0.63
CA ASP A 122 0.07 -13.83 -0.71
C ASP A 122 -0.56 -12.75 -1.62
N GLU A 123 -1.17 -13.14 -2.74
CA GLU A 123 -1.89 -12.24 -3.65
C GLU A 123 -3.08 -11.53 -2.97
N ASP A 124 -3.78 -12.22 -2.06
CA ASP A 124 -4.85 -11.64 -1.26
C ASP A 124 -4.34 -10.56 -0.33
N ILE A 125 -3.23 -10.83 0.37
CA ILE A 125 -2.59 -9.87 1.27
C ILE A 125 -2.11 -8.64 0.48
N TRP A 126 -1.49 -8.86 -0.68
CA TRP A 126 -1.08 -7.76 -1.57
C TRP A 126 -2.26 -6.95 -2.11
N SER A 127 -3.38 -7.61 -2.40
CA SER A 127 -4.63 -6.94 -2.79
C SER A 127 -5.16 -6.05 -1.65
N VAL A 128 -5.14 -6.55 -0.42
CA VAL A 128 -5.51 -5.76 0.77
C VAL A 128 -4.62 -4.54 0.94
N ILE A 129 -3.30 -4.68 0.79
CA ILE A 129 -2.37 -3.54 0.87
C ILE A 129 -2.68 -2.50 -0.20
N LYS A 130 -2.98 -2.94 -1.43
CA LYS A 130 -3.42 -2.05 -2.51
C LYS A 130 -4.69 -1.29 -2.17
N TYR A 131 -5.68 -1.96 -1.59
CA TYR A 131 -6.89 -1.30 -1.13
C TYR A 131 -6.60 -0.30 -0.01
N ILE A 132 -5.77 -0.65 0.99
CA ILE A 132 -5.38 0.26 2.08
C ILE A 132 -4.73 1.54 1.53
N GLN A 133 -3.96 1.43 0.43
CA GLN A 133 -3.39 2.59 -0.25
C GLN A 133 -4.45 3.56 -0.81
N THR A 134 -5.69 3.11 -1.06
CA THR A 134 -6.81 3.92 -1.56
C THR A 134 -7.69 4.56 -0.47
N LEU A 135 -7.48 4.21 0.81
CA LEU A 135 -8.31 4.73 1.90
C LEU A 135 -8.23 6.26 2.02
N PRO A 136 -9.32 6.93 2.47
CA PRO A 136 -9.34 8.37 2.69
C PRO A 136 -8.24 8.79 3.67
N ARG A 137 -7.42 9.77 3.28
CA ARG A 137 -6.33 10.29 4.11
C ARG A 137 -6.81 11.30 5.14
N MET A 138 -6.07 11.39 6.24
CA MET A 138 -6.20 12.46 7.24
C MET A 138 -5.11 13.50 7.06
#